data_AF-A0A5U2U2A7-F1
#
_entry.id   AF-A0A5U2U2A7-F1
#
_cell.length_a   1.000
_cell.length_b   1.000
_cell.length_c   1.000
_cell.angle_alpha   90.00
_cell.angle_beta   90.00
_cell.angle_gamma   90.00
#
_symmetry.space_group_name_H-M   'P 1'
#
loop_
_entity.id
_entity.type
_entity.pdbx_description
1 polymer ?
#
loop_
_entity_poly.entity_id
_entity_poly.type
_entity_poly.pdbx_seq_one_letter_code
_entity_poly.pdbx_strand_id
1 'polypeptide(L)'
;MGALSVNGGRINGALGIGTDNALGGSSIVFGDSDTGIKQNGDGVLDVYANNALVARLQPGKLYVVGDVLAGDGKKLSLTSDNNSVLNARFNLWGDTNRPTVIELDDDQGWHLYSQRNPDGSIRFMVNGEIFTTGSIHAGANTISTDGNIYGSLWGGWLNDWINNTITNRFV
;
A
#
# COMPACT_ATOMS: atom_id res chain seq x y z
N MET A 1 8.10 49.97 -4.04
CA MET A 1 8.65 48.71 -3.49
C MET A 1 9.82 48.32 -4.38
N GLY A 2 11.05 48.55 -3.91
CA GLY A 2 12.27 48.20 -4.65
C GLY A 2 12.63 46.73 -4.41
N ALA A 3 13.13 46.05 -5.43
CA ALA A 3 13.56 44.67 -5.30
C ALA A 3 14.79 44.56 -4.38
N LEU A 4 14.83 43.52 -3.54
CA LEU A 4 16.08 43.04 -2.95
C LEU A 4 16.85 42.30 -4.06
N SER A 5 17.55 43.05 -4.90
CA SER A 5 18.49 42.47 -5.86
C SER A 5 19.74 42.02 -5.11
N VAL A 6 19.79 40.75 -4.72
CA VAL A 6 20.97 40.11 -4.14
C VAL A 6 21.35 38.90 -4.97
N ASN A 7 22.52 38.96 -5.61
CA ASN A 7 23.14 37.77 -6.16
C ASN A 7 23.93 37.09 -5.02
N GLY A 8 23.27 36.21 -4.26
CA GLY A 8 23.90 35.42 -3.18
C GLY A 8 23.86 36.04 -1.77
N GLY A 9 22.71 36.52 -1.30
CA GLY A 9 22.56 37.04 0.07
C GLY A 9 22.44 35.95 1.14
N ARG A 10 23.06 36.16 2.32
CA ARG A 10 22.88 35.33 3.51
C ARG A 10 21.99 36.05 4.53
N ILE A 11 20.96 35.35 5.00
CA ILE A 11 20.13 35.78 6.13
C ILE A 11 20.61 35.04 7.37
N ASN A 12 21.04 35.78 8.39
CA ASN A 12 21.46 35.21 9.67
C ASN A 12 20.28 35.21 10.64
N GLY A 13 19.48 34.13 10.62
CA GLY A 13 18.33 33.95 11.50
C GLY A 13 17.06 33.58 10.72
N ALA A 14 15.92 33.79 11.39
CA ALA A 14 14.61 33.40 10.89
C ALA A 14 14.07 34.41 9.86
N LEU A 15 13.32 33.94 8.87
CA LEU A 15 12.62 34.77 7.89
C LEU A 15 11.10 34.62 8.05
N GLY A 16 10.39 35.72 8.15
CA GLY A 16 8.93 35.76 8.12
C GLY A 16 8.42 36.33 6.80
N ILE A 17 7.36 35.74 6.25
CA ILE A 17 6.74 36.20 5.00
C ILE A 17 5.28 36.55 5.27
N GLY A 18 4.97 37.85 5.18
CA GLY A 18 3.64 38.38 5.49
C GLY A 18 3.31 38.38 6.98
N THR A 19 4.27 38.05 7.84
CA THR A 19 4.13 37.83 9.28
C THR A 19 5.52 37.79 9.93
N ASP A 20 5.59 37.95 11.24
CA ASP A 20 6.83 37.76 12.00
C ASP A 20 7.08 36.27 12.25
N ASN A 21 8.35 35.86 12.17
CA ASN A 21 8.71 34.46 12.39
C ASN A 21 8.84 34.14 13.89
N ALA A 22 7.99 33.24 14.38
CA ALA A 22 8.04 32.68 15.73
C ALA A 22 8.61 31.25 15.80
N LEU A 23 8.83 30.54 14.67
CA LEU A 23 9.55 29.26 14.65
C LEU A 23 11.01 29.40 15.13
N GLY A 24 11.61 30.57 14.90
CA GLY A 24 12.97 30.92 15.34
C GLY A 24 14.07 30.10 14.67
N GLY A 25 15.33 30.38 15.00
CA GLY A 25 16.49 29.68 14.42
C GLY A 25 16.56 29.79 12.90
N SER A 26 17.08 28.73 12.25
CA SER A 26 17.10 28.60 10.78
C SER A 26 15.73 28.11 10.29
N SER A 27 14.77 29.02 10.21
CA SER A 27 13.41 28.72 9.79
C SER A 27 12.81 29.79 8.87
N ILE A 28 11.73 29.41 8.21
CA ILE A 28 10.86 30.29 7.44
C ILE A 28 9.42 30.01 7.87
N VAL A 29 8.60 31.05 8.01
CA VAL A 29 7.15 30.93 8.24
C VAL A 29 6.35 31.70 7.19
N PHE A 30 5.09 31.32 7.00
CA PHE A 30 4.25 31.81 5.92
C PHE A 30 2.85 32.16 6.40
N GLY A 31 2.42 33.40 6.18
CA GLY A 31 1.02 33.82 6.38
C GLY A 31 0.55 33.91 7.85
N ASP A 32 1.14 33.10 8.73
CA ASP A 32 1.08 33.18 10.18
C ASP A 32 2.49 33.01 10.76
N SER A 33 2.64 33.22 12.06
CA SER A 33 3.97 33.29 12.66
C SER A 33 4.67 31.95 12.84
N ASP A 34 4.06 30.82 12.50
CA ASP A 34 4.54 29.52 12.97
C ASP A 34 4.26 28.31 12.06
N THR A 35 3.54 28.46 10.95
CA THR A 35 3.48 27.50 9.83
C THR A 35 4.68 27.71 8.91
N GLY A 36 5.51 26.69 8.71
CA GLY A 36 6.60 26.79 7.75
C GLY A 36 7.60 25.65 7.76
N ILE A 37 8.91 25.94 7.75
CA ILE A 37 9.95 24.91 7.76
C ILE A 37 11.07 25.31 8.69
N LYS A 38 11.72 24.33 9.32
CA LYS A 38 12.83 24.58 10.25
C LYS A 38 13.87 23.48 10.20
N GLN A 39 15.13 23.90 10.13
CA GLN A 39 16.25 23.00 10.37
C GLN A 39 16.44 22.84 11.87
N ASN A 40 16.40 21.60 12.35
CA ASN A 40 16.53 21.26 13.77
C ASN A 40 17.82 20.52 14.12
N GLY A 41 18.75 20.47 13.17
CA GLY A 41 20.06 19.86 13.36
C GLY A 41 20.72 19.57 12.01
N ASP A 42 21.97 19.16 12.07
CA ASP A 42 22.64 18.62 10.89
C ASP A 42 21.88 17.38 10.40
N GLY A 43 21.45 17.40 9.14
CA GLY A 43 20.64 16.33 8.54
C GLY A 43 19.20 16.19 9.04
N VAL A 44 18.65 17.13 9.83
CA VAL A 44 17.24 17.09 10.29
C VAL A 44 16.47 18.32 9.83
N LEU A 45 15.53 18.10 8.92
CA LEU A 45 14.63 19.12 8.39
C LEU A 45 13.18 18.75 8.67
N ASP A 46 12.45 19.73 9.17
CA ASP A 46 11.11 19.56 9.67
C ASP A 46 10.16 20.55 8.97
N VAL A 47 9.04 20.05 8.47
CA VAL A 47 7.93 20.85 7.94
C VAL A 47 6.97 21.14 9.06
N TYR A 48 6.61 22.40 9.27
CA TYR A 48 5.72 22.88 10.31
C TYR A 48 4.41 23.43 9.73
N ALA A 49 3.28 23.15 10.37
CA ALA A 49 2.01 23.82 10.17
C ALA A 49 1.47 24.23 11.54
N ASN A 50 1.18 25.52 11.73
CA ASN A 50 0.70 26.12 12.97
C ASN A 50 1.60 25.75 14.17
N ASN A 51 2.90 26.01 14.01
CA ASN A 51 3.98 25.64 14.93
C ASN A 51 4.23 24.13 15.10
N ALA A 52 3.73 23.25 14.20
CA ALA A 52 3.81 21.79 14.40
C ALA A 52 4.37 20.97 13.22
N LEU A 53 5.25 19.98 13.50
CA LEU A 53 5.89 19.12 12.49
C LEU A 53 4.92 18.17 11.73
N VAL A 54 4.83 18.22 10.40
CA VAL A 54 3.94 17.40 9.52
C VAL A 54 4.68 16.52 8.51
N ALA A 55 5.98 16.74 8.33
CA ALA A 55 6.86 15.79 7.65
C ALA A 55 8.30 16.05 8.10
N ARG A 56 8.96 14.99 8.57
CA ARG A 56 10.35 15.04 9.00
C ARG A 56 11.23 14.19 8.11
N LEU A 57 12.38 14.77 7.82
CA LEU A 57 13.44 14.14 7.08
C LEU A 57 14.65 13.94 8.00
N GLN A 58 15.09 12.68 8.09
CA GLN A 58 16.34 12.28 8.75
C GLN A 58 17.07 11.21 7.92
N PRO A 59 18.33 10.89 8.25
CA PRO A 59 19.04 9.77 7.62
C PRO A 59 18.28 8.43 7.82
N GLY A 60 17.86 7.78 6.72
CA GLY A 60 17.31 6.41 6.70
C GLY A 60 15.81 6.28 7.02
N LYS A 61 15.12 7.39 7.27
CA LYS A 61 13.72 7.37 7.69
C LYS A 61 12.99 8.60 7.14
N LEU A 62 11.98 8.34 6.32
CA LEU A 62 10.97 9.32 6.00
C LEU A 62 9.88 9.22 7.03
N TYR A 63 9.68 10.32 7.75
CA TYR A 63 8.61 10.47 8.70
C TYR A 63 7.60 11.37 8.02
N VAL A 64 6.77 10.81 7.12
CA VAL A 64 5.53 11.52 6.77
C VAL A 64 4.79 11.63 8.10
N VAL A 65 4.67 12.84 8.66
CA VAL A 65 4.05 13.03 9.97
C VAL A 65 2.56 13.19 9.71
N GLY A 66 1.99 12.06 9.32
CA GLY A 66 0.60 11.95 8.96
C GLY A 66 0.37 10.65 8.23
N ASP A 67 -0.87 10.20 8.37
CA ASP A 67 -1.38 9.27 7.39
C ASP A 67 -1.20 9.87 6.01
N VAL A 68 -0.97 8.97 5.08
CA VAL A 68 -1.77 9.10 3.88
C VAL A 68 -3.20 8.75 4.31
N LEU A 69 -3.97 9.75 4.72
CA LEU A 69 -5.28 9.55 5.37
C LEU A 69 -6.19 8.71 4.49
N ALA A 70 -6.81 7.73 5.13
CA ALA A 70 -7.91 6.96 4.58
C ALA A 70 -9.13 7.01 5.51
N GLY A 71 -10.16 7.77 5.11
CA GLY A 71 -11.56 7.65 5.56
C GLY A 71 -11.99 8.41 6.82
N ASP A 72 -13.28 8.79 6.88
CA ASP A 72 -13.94 9.58 7.96
C ASP A 72 -14.47 8.70 9.12
N GLY A 73 -14.18 7.38 9.15
CA GLY A 73 -14.70 6.51 10.22
C GLY A 73 -14.29 5.04 10.25
N LYS A 74 -13.20 4.63 9.57
CA LYS A 74 -12.68 3.25 9.56
C LYS A 74 -11.16 3.24 9.58
N LYS A 75 -10.57 2.21 10.20
CA LYS A 75 -9.11 2.09 10.44
C LYS A 75 -8.40 1.33 9.31
N LEU A 76 -7.22 1.82 8.90
CA LEU A 76 -6.19 1.11 8.12
C LEU A 76 -5.01 0.75 9.06
N SER A 77 -4.60 -0.52 9.17
CA SER A 77 -3.55 -0.95 10.13
C SER A 77 -2.44 -1.81 9.52
N LEU A 78 -1.18 -1.55 9.89
CA LEU A 78 0.01 -2.36 9.61
C LEU A 78 0.60 -2.84 10.96
N THR A 79 0.67 -4.15 11.23
CA THR A 79 1.04 -4.74 12.55
C THR A 79 2.01 -5.92 12.44
N SER A 80 2.88 -6.09 13.44
CA SER A 80 3.76 -7.26 13.62
C SER A 80 3.76 -7.72 15.08
N ASP A 81 3.44 -8.99 15.36
CA ASP A 81 3.42 -9.59 16.71
C ASP A 81 4.83 -9.92 17.25
N ASN A 82 5.86 -9.70 16.44
CA ASN A 82 7.27 -9.92 16.76
C ASN A 82 7.62 -11.32 17.29
N ASN A 83 6.74 -12.30 17.11
CA ASN A 83 7.01 -13.73 17.27
C ASN A 83 7.38 -14.40 15.93
N SER A 84 7.28 -13.64 14.84
CA SER A 84 7.77 -14.06 13.55
C SER A 84 9.28 -14.22 13.64
N VAL A 85 9.76 -15.42 13.31
CA VAL A 85 11.19 -15.71 13.21
C VAL A 85 11.84 -14.86 12.10
N LEU A 86 11.03 -14.35 11.17
CA LEU A 86 11.43 -13.59 9.99
C LEU A 86 10.69 -12.25 9.95
N ASN A 87 11.26 -11.24 9.30
CA ASN A 87 10.51 -10.03 8.99
C ASN A 87 9.36 -10.38 8.04
N ALA A 88 8.27 -9.62 8.12
CA ALA A 88 7.25 -9.61 7.08
C ALA A 88 7.24 -8.22 6.46
N ARG A 89 7.05 -8.14 5.14
CA ARG A 89 6.94 -6.86 4.48
C ARG A 89 5.66 -6.83 3.65
N PHE A 90 4.93 -5.73 3.80
CA PHE A 90 4.02 -5.29 2.77
C PHE A 90 4.85 -4.53 1.76
N ASN A 91 5.06 -5.15 0.62
CA ASN A 91 5.82 -4.52 -0.43
C ASN A 91 4.85 -4.03 -1.47
N LEU A 92 4.90 -2.74 -1.71
CA LEU A 92 4.50 -2.20 -2.98
C LEU A 92 5.76 -2.12 -3.83
N TRP A 93 5.87 -3.04 -4.79
CA TRP A 93 6.98 -3.07 -5.74
C TRP A 93 6.46 -3.49 -7.12
N GLY A 94 7.34 -3.60 -8.12
CA GLY A 94 6.99 -4.09 -9.45
C GLY A 94 8.04 -3.75 -10.51
N ASP A 95 7.84 -4.29 -11.72
CA ASP A 95 8.68 -4.07 -12.92
C ASP A 95 7.87 -4.20 -14.25
N THR A 96 8.50 -4.19 -15.44
CA THR A 96 7.80 -4.26 -16.77
C THR A 96 7.07 -5.58 -17.03
N ASN A 97 7.59 -6.68 -16.49
CA ASN A 97 6.95 -7.98 -16.62
C ASN A 97 5.86 -8.16 -15.55
N ARG A 98 5.95 -7.39 -14.45
CA ARG A 98 5.03 -7.38 -13.31
C ARG A 98 4.64 -5.94 -12.91
N PRO A 99 3.86 -5.23 -13.74
CA PRO A 99 3.56 -3.80 -13.59
C PRO A 99 3.21 -3.28 -12.20
N THR A 100 2.55 -4.06 -11.35
CA THR A 100 2.33 -3.72 -9.95
C THR A 100 2.28 -5.02 -9.21
N VAL A 101 3.07 -5.13 -8.15
CA VAL A 101 3.05 -6.25 -7.22
C VAL A 101 2.72 -5.68 -5.86
N ILE A 102 1.57 -6.11 -5.36
CA ILE A 102 1.27 -5.99 -3.94
C ILE A 102 1.63 -7.36 -3.39
N GLU A 103 2.77 -7.40 -2.70
CA GLU A 103 3.38 -8.63 -2.23
C GLU A 103 3.44 -8.67 -0.72
N LEU A 104 3.19 -9.86 -0.20
CA LEU A 104 3.53 -10.24 1.15
C LEU A 104 4.68 -11.23 1.06
N ASP A 105 5.79 -10.88 1.69
CA ASP A 105 6.98 -11.72 1.77
C ASP A 105 7.54 -11.72 3.20
N ASP A 106 8.49 -12.63 3.40
CA ASP A 106 9.33 -12.65 4.58
C ASP A 106 10.83 -12.72 4.21
N ASP A 107 11.70 -12.94 5.19
CA ASP A 107 13.15 -13.06 4.96
C ASP A 107 13.55 -14.29 4.14
N GLN A 108 12.65 -15.26 3.96
CA GLN A 108 12.86 -16.50 3.22
C GLN A 108 12.18 -16.52 1.84
N GLY A 109 11.19 -15.67 1.60
CA GLY A 109 10.64 -15.44 0.27
C GLY A 109 9.20 -14.93 0.26
N TRP A 110 8.62 -14.85 -0.93
CA TRP A 110 7.25 -14.39 -1.13
C TRP A 110 6.23 -15.47 -0.74
N HIS A 111 5.14 -15.04 -0.12
CA HIS A 111 4.00 -15.89 0.24
C HIS A 111 2.92 -15.81 -0.82
N LEU A 112 2.50 -14.58 -1.14
CA LEU A 112 1.48 -14.32 -2.13
C LEU A 112 1.67 -12.95 -2.73
N TYR A 113 1.14 -12.80 -3.93
CA TYR A 113 1.02 -11.50 -4.56
C TYR A 113 -0.20 -11.44 -5.46
N SER A 114 -0.78 -10.26 -5.54
CA SER A 114 -1.52 -9.87 -6.74
C SER A 114 -0.57 -9.11 -7.64
N GLN A 115 -0.50 -9.51 -8.90
CA GLN A 115 0.18 -8.74 -9.92
C GLN A 115 -0.71 -8.41 -11.10
N ARG A 116 -0.40 -7.30 -11.75
CA ARG A 116 -0.82 -7.03 -13.13
C ARG A 116 0.25 -7.56 -14.09
N ASN A 117 -0.17 -8.22 -15.17
CA ASN A 117 0.68 -8.72 -16.26
C ASN A 117 0.79 -7.70 -17.40
N PRO A 118 1.71 -7.91 -18.37
CA PRO A 118 1.92 -6.96 -19.47
C PRO A 118 0.71 -6.82 -20.40
N ASP A 119 -0.05 -7.89 -20.59
CA ASP A 119 -1.28 -7.90 -21.37
C ASP A 119 -2.49 -7.31 -20.61
N GLY A 120 -2.26 -6.77 -19.41
CA GLY A 120 -3.29 -6.20 -18.55
C GLY A 120 -4.10 -7.24 -17.77
N SER A 121 -3.83 -8.53 -17.93
CA SER A 121 -4.44 -9.55 -17.07
C SER A 121 -3.94 -9.43 -15.63
N ILE A 122 -4.74 -9.85 -14.66
CA ILE A 122 -4.32 -9.97 -13.26
C ILE A 122 -3.92 -11.42 -13.01
N ARG A 123 -2.79 -11.61 -12.34
CA ARG A 123 -2.42 -12.89 -11.74
C ARG A 123 -2.41 -12.72 -10.23
N PHE A 124 -3.17 -13.55 -9.55
CA PHE A 124 -3.02 -13.78 -8.12
C PHE A 124 -2.28 -15.10 -7.95
N MET A 125 -1.17 -15.09 -7.21
CA MET A 125 -0.34 -16.27 -7.01
C MET A 125 -0.12 -16.49 -5.52
N VAL A 126 -0.20 -17.76 -5.11
CA VAL A 126 0.13 -18.21 -3.76
C VAL A 126 1.28 -19.21 -3.89
N ASN A 127 2.34 -19.01 -3.12
CA ASN A 127 3.49 -19.90 -3.04
C ASN A 127 3.21 -21.04 -2.05
N GLY A 128 2.17 -21.83 -2.31
CA GLY A 128 1.72 -22.85 -1.37
C GLY A 128 0.36 -23.43 -1.72
N GLU A 129 -0.22 -24.14 -0.75
CA GLU A 129 -1.55 -24.73 -0.85
C GLU A 129 -2.66 -23.67 -0.75
N ILE A 130 -3.75 -23.87 -1.50
CA ILE A 130 -4.98 -23.09 -1.37
C ILE A 130 -6.05 -24.02 -0.77
N PHE A 131 -6.34 -23.83 0.51
CA PHE A 131 -7.39 -24.56 1.23
C PHE A 131 -8.64 -23.69 1.38
N THR A 132 -9.80 -24.17 0.91
CA THR A 132 -11.07 -23.43 1.00
C THR A 132 -12.10 -24.20 1.82
N THR A 133 -12.88 -23.48 2.65
CA THR A 133 -14.01 -24.07 3.40
C THR A 133 -15.33 -24.02 2.63
N GLY A 134 -15.37 -23.26 1.53
CA GLY A 134 -16.51 -23.16 0.63
C GLY A 134 -16.14 -23.59 -0.79
N SER A 135 -17.15 -23.61 -1.65
CA SER A 135 -17.00 -23.94 -3.07
C SER A 135 -16.06 -23.00 -3.82
N ILE A 136 -15.42 -23.52 -4.86
CA ILE A 136 -14.58 -22.72 -5.77
C ILE A 136 -15.38 -22.42 -7.03
N HIS A 137 -15.44 -21.14 -7.41
CA HIS A 137 -16.15 -20.69 -8.60
C HIS A 137 -15.17 -20.27 -9.71
N ALA A 138 -15.31 -20.87 -10.89
CA ALA A 138 -14.50 -20.58 -12.08
C ALA A 138 -15.42 -20.19 -13.24
N GLY A 139 -15.66 -18.88 -13.38
CA GLY A 139 -16.74 -18.37 -14.22
C GLY A 139 -18.10 -18.87 -13.70
N ALA A 140 -18.92 -19.45 -14.58
CA ALA A 140 -20.21 -20.04 -14.22
C ALA A 140 -20.10 -21.48 -13.66
N ASN A 141 -18.90 -22.04 -13.56
CA ASN A 141 -18.68 -23.39 -13.05
C ASN A 141 -18.40 -23.37 -11.54
N THR A 142 -18.74 -24.45 -10.85
CA THR A 142 -18.53 -24.60 -9.41
C THR A 142 -17.92 -25.95 -9.09
N ILE A 143 -16.87 -25.96 -8.27
CA ILE A 143 -16.42 -27.15 -7.53
C ILE A 143 -17.05 -27.06 -6.14
N SER A 144 -17.97 -27.96 -5.85
CA SER A 144 -18.75 -27.99 -4.61
C SER A 144 -17.98 -28.66 -3.47
N THR A 145 -18.34 -28.33 -2.22
CA THR A 145 -17.71 -28.88 -1.01
C THR A 145 -17.97 -30.37 -0.80
N ASP A 146 -18.96 -30.95 -1.50
CA ASP A 146 -19.26 -32.39 -1.52
C ASP A 146 -18.52 -33.13 -2.65
N GLY A 147 -17.66 -32.44 -3.40
CA GLY A 147 -16.91 -32.98 -4.54
C GLY A 147 -17.67 -32.95 -5.86
N ASN A 148 -18.91 -32.47 -5.90
CA ASN A 148 -19.67 -32.34 -7.15
C ASN A 148 -19.14 -31.17 -8.00
N ILE A 149 -19.38 -31.22 -9.31
CA ILE A 149 -18.97 -30.17 -10.25
C ILE A 149 -20.18 -29.70 -11.03
N TYR A 150 -20.47 -28.40 -10.98
CA TYR A 150 -21.51 -27.76 -11.79
C TYR A 150 -20.89 -27.07 -13.01
N GLY A 151 -21.52 -27.21 -14.17
CA GLY A 151 -21.12 -26.48 -15.37
C GLY A 151 -22.08 -26.66 -16.56
N SER A 152 -22.07 -25.71 -17.48
CA SER A 152 -22.94 -25.73 -18.67
C SER A 152 -22.67 -26.93 -19.59
N LEU A 153 -21.43 -27.44 -19.61
CA LEU A 153 -21.07 -28.65 -20.35
C LEU A 153 -21.85 -29.89 -19.87
N TRP A 154 -22.24 -29.93 -18.60
CA TRP A 154 -23.03 -31.02 -18.02
C TRP A 154 -24.54 -30.73 -18.06
N GLY A 155 -24.95 -29.53 -18.50
CA GLY A 155 -26.32 -29.05 -18.38
C GLY A 155 -26.79 -28.87 -16.93
N GLY A 156 -25.85 -28.78 -15.97
CA GLY A 156 -26.13 -28.79 -14.54
C GLY A 156 -25.02 -29.43 -13.73
N TRP A 157 -25.39 -30.30 -12.80
CA TRP A 157 -24.45 -31.05 -11.96
C TRP A 157 -23.89 -32.29 -12.66
N LEU A 158 -22.60 -32.56 -12.45
CA LEU A 158 -21.89 -33.69 -13.04
C LEU A 158 -22.49 -35.04 -12.61
N ASN A 159 -22.91 -35.18 -11.35
CA ASN A 159 -23.54 -36.42 -10.89
C ASN A 159 -24.84 -36.73 -11.66
N ASP A 160 -25.69 -35.73 -11.91
CA ASP A 160 -26.93 -35.88 -12.66
C ASP A 160 -26.63 -36.26 -14.12
N TRP A 161 -25.63 -35.62 -14.72
CA TRP A 161 -25.18 -35.94 -16.08
C TRP A 161 -24.66 -37.38 -16.21
N ILE A 162 -23.81 -37.84 -15.28
CA ILE A 162 -23.29 -39.22 -15.25
C ILE A 162 -24.42 -40.23 -15.14
N ASN A 163 -25.34 -40.02 -14.19
CA ASN A 163 -26.46 -40.92 -13.95
C ASN A 163 -27.34 -41.06 -15.20
N ASN A 164 -27.67 -39.93 -15.83
CA ASN A 164 -28.55 -39.93 -16.99
C ASN A 164 -27.87 -40.41 -18.29
N THR A 165 -26.56 -40.24 -18.43
CA THR A 165 -25.85 -40.48 -19.70
C THR A 165 -25.06 -41.79 -19.72
N ILE A 166 -24.48 -42.22 -18.61
CA ILE A 166 -23.62 -43.42 -18.57
C ILE A 166 -24.35 -44.56 -17.89
N THR A 167 -24.81 -44.37 -16.66
CA THR A 167 -25.40 -45.44 -15.85
C THR A 167 -26.67 -45.99 -16.50
N ASN A 168 -27.53 -45.13 -17.04
CA ASN A 168 -28.76 -45.53 -17.70
C ASN A 168 -28.58 -46.14 -19.12
N ARG A 169 -27.34 -46.29 -19.63
CA ARG A 169 -27.07 -46.91 -20.94
C ARG A 169 -26.73 -48.41 -20.88
N PHE A 170 -26.51 -48.93 -19.68
CA PHE A 170 -26.15 -50.34 -19.45
C PHE A 170 -27.26 -51.13 -18.73
N VAL A 171 -28.46 -50.57 -18.67
CA VAL A 171 -29.73 -51.20 -18.27
C VAL A 171 -30.64 -51.24 -19.48
#